data_AF-A0A618CRK0-F1
#
_entry.id   AF-A0A618CRK0-F1
#
_cell.length_a   1.000
_cell.length_b   1.000
_cell.length_c   1.000
_cell.angle_alpha   90.00
_cell.angle_beta   90.00
_cell.angle_gamma   90.00
#
_symmetry.space_group_name_H-M   'P 1'
#
loop_
_entity.id
_entity.type
_entity.pdbx_description
1 polymer ?
#
loop_
_entity_poly.entity_id
_entity_poly.type
_entity_poly.pdbx_seq_one_letter_code
_entity_poly.pdbx_strand_id
1 'polypeptide(L)'
;QISHSHQSQGDDIISAIIENGLVGLVNVTPMRRSFVISGVLDESHQRILQETLAALKKKDPALSLIYQDIAPSHDESKYLPAPVAGFVQSRHGNYLLLTNKERLRVGALLPNGGEIVHLSADVVTIKHYDTLINYPLDFK
;
A
#
# COMPACT_ATOMS: atom_id res chain seq x y z
N GLN A 1 24.34 12.82 -13.10
CA GLN A 1 22.89 12.55 -13.04
C GLN A 1 22.76 11.10 -12.56
N ILE A 2 22.25 10.88 -11.35
CA ILE A 2 22.05 9.51 -10.84
C ILE A 2 20.73 9.04 -11.46
N SER A 3 20.81 8.09 -12.40
CA SER A 3 19.62 7.42 -12.91
C SER A 3 19.14 6.46 -11.83
N HIS A 4 18.15 6.87 -11.03
CA HIS A 4 17.49 5.94 -10.13
C HIS A 4 16.71 4.91 -10.97
N SER A 5 16.83 3.63 -10.62
CA SER A 5 16.02 2.60 -11.25
C SER A 5 14.55 2.82 -10.87
N HIS A 6 13.63 2.40 -11.75
CA HIS A 6 12.19 2.49 -11.49
C HIS A 6 11.80 1.84 -10.15
N GLN A 7 12.44 0.71 -9.83
CA GLN A 7 12.27 0.02 -8.54
C GLN A 7 12.67 0.91 -7.35
N SER A 8 13.85 1.55 -7.41
CA SER A 8 14.32 2.46 -6.35
C SER A 8 13.38 3.65 -6.15
N GLN A 9 12.80 4.18 -7.24
CA GLN A 9 11.81 5.27 -7.15
C GLN A 9 10.52 4.78 -6.47
N GLY A 10 10.05 3.59 -6.81
CA GLY A 10 8.89 2.97 -6.16
C GLY A 10 9.09 2.75 -4.67
N ASP A 11 10.26 2.21 -4.28
CA ASP A 11 10.60 2.01 -2.87
C ASP A 11 10.63 3.32 -2.08
N ASP A 12 11.20 4.39 -2.65
CA ASP A 12 11.20 5.72 -2.05
C ASP A 12 9.79 6.29 -1.87
N ILE A 13 8.92 6.13 -2.89
CA ILE A 13 7.51 6.57 -2.82
C ILE A 13 6.77 5.80 -1.73
N ILE A 14 6.87 4.48 -1.72
CA ILE A 14 6.17 3.62 -0.75
C ILE A 14 6.63 3.95 0.67
N SER A 15 7.93 4.15 0.87
CA SER A 15 8.48 4.55 2.17
C SER A 15 7.87 5.88 2.63
N ALA A 16 7.81 6.88 1.74
CA ALA A 16 7.20 8.18 2.06
C ALA A 16 5.69 8.05 2.38
N ILE A 17 4.95 7.19 1.68
CA ILE A 17 3.54 6.91 1.99
C ILE A 17 3.38 6.30 3.39
N ILE A 18 4.24 5.34 3.75
CA ILE A 18 4.22 4.71 5.08
C ILE A 18 4.59 5.71 6.18
N GLU A 19 5.68 6.45 6.01
CA GLU A 19 6.20 7.40 6.99
C GLU A 19 5.24 8.55 7.29
N ASN A 20 4.44 8.97 6.29
CA ASN A 20 3.45 10.04 6.44
C ASN A 20 2.04 9.52 6.83
N GLY A 21 1.90 8.24 7.18
CA GLY A 21 0.63 7.69 7.68
C GLY A 21 -0.45 7.55 6.60
N LEU A 22 -0.07 7.47 5.32
CA LEU A 22 -0.99 7.32 4.18
C LEU A 22 -1.21 5.84 3.79
N VAL A 23 -0.50 4.91 4.45
CA VAL A 23 -0.70 3.46 4.28
C VAL A 23 -2.11 3.05 4.70
N GLY A 24 -2.74 2.15 3.94
CA GLY A 24 -4.15 1.78 4.14
C GLY A 24 -5.14 2.76 3.50
N LEU A 25 -4.70 3.95 3.08
CA LEU A 25 -5.55 4.98 2.45
C LEU A 25 -5.33 5.11 0.95
N VAL A 26 -4.07 4.96 0.48
CA VAL A 26 -3.74 5.03 -0.96
C VAL A 26 -3.00 3.79 -1.46
N ASN A 27 -3.26 3.42 -2.71
CA ASN A 27 -2.44 2.51 -3.49
C ASN A 27 -1.31 3.26 -4.19
N VAL A 28 -0.24 2.55 -4.52
CA VAL A 28 0.83 3.00 -5.41
C VAL A 28 0.97 1.98 -6.52
N THR A 29 0.83 2.41 -7.77
CA THR A 29 0.92 1.53 -8.93
C THR A 29 1.90 2.09 -9.98
N PRO A 30 2.93 1.32 -10.37
CA PRO A 30 3.82 1.71 -11.46
C PRO A 30 3.07 1.67 -12.81
N MET A 31 3.19 2.74 -13.60
CA MET A 31 2.65 2.85 -14.95
C MET A 31 3.68 3.43 -15.92
N ARG A 32 4.38 2.53 -16.64
CA ARG A 32 5.41 2.84 -17.66
C ARG A 32 6.57 3.70 -17.14
N ARG A 33 6.35 5.01 -17.02
CA ARG A 33 7.34 6.03 -16.61
C ARG A 33 6.78 6.92 -15.50
N SER A 34 5.75 6.47 -14.80
CA SER A 34 5.04 7.25 -13.79
C SER A 34 4.54 6.33 -12.70
N PHE A 35 4.29 6.90 -11.53
CA PHE A 35 3.58 6.23 -10.46
C PHE A 35 2.21 6.87 -10.29
N VAL A 36 1.19 6.02 -10.28
CA VAL A 36 -0.18 6.43 -9.97
C VAL A 36 -0.43 6.16 -8.50
N ILE A 37 -0.80 7.20 -7.78
CA ILE A 37 -1.29 7.12 -6.41
C ILE A 37 -2.81 7.22 -6.50
N SER A 38 -3.53 6.23 -5.98
CA SER A 38 -5.00 6.23 -6.02
C SER A 38 -5.60 5.95 -4.65
N GLY A 39 -6.66 6.67 -4.31
CA GLY A 39 -7.40 6.51 -3.07
C GLY A 39 -8.41 7.63 -2.93
N VAL A 40 -9.42 7.43 -2.07
CA VAL A 40 -10.37 8.49 -1.71
C VAL A 40 -9.98 9.01 -0.33
N LEU A 41 -9.59 10.28 -0.27
CA LEU A 41 -9.02 10.90 0.92
C LEU A 41 -9.92 12.04 1.41
N ASP A 42 -10.01 12.21 2.73
CA ASP A 42 -10.51 13.45 3.29
C ASP A 42 -9.53 14.62 3.06
N GLU A 43 -9.97 15.84 3.35
CA GLU A 43 -9.17 17.06 3.14
C GLU A 43 -7.84 17.04 3.90
N SER A 44 -7.80 16.42 5.08
CA SER A 44 -6.60 16.38 5.91
C SER A 44 -5.55 15.46 5.30
N HIS A 45 -5.95 14.25 4.90
CA HIS A 45 -5.08 13.28 4.24
C HIS A 45 -4.68 13.75 2.83
N GLN A 46 -5.57 14.44 2.11
CA GLN A 46 -5.24 15.02 0.81
C GLN A 46 -4.13 16.08 0.93
N ARG A 47 -4.15 16.92 1.98
CA ARG A 47 -3.07 17.89 2.24
C ARG A 47 -1.74 17.18 2.51
N ILE A 48 -1.73 16.16 3.38
CA ILE A 48 -0.54 15.37 3.69
C ILE A 48 0.01 14.70 2.42
N LEU A 49 -0.86 14.14 1.57
CA LEU A 49 -0.44 13.56 0.30
C LEU A 49 0.22 14.61 -0.61
N GLN A 50 -0.39 15.78 -0.78
CA GLN A 50 0.19 16.83 -1.63
C GLN A 50 1.58 17.27 -1.15
N GLU A 51 1.76 17.44 0.16
CA GLU A 51 3.06 17.78 0.76
C GLU A 51 4.10 16.67 0.53
N THR A 52 3.68 15.41 0.71
CA THR A 52 4.52 14.22 0.48
C THR A 52 4.98 14.14 -0.99
N LEU A 53 4.05 14.30 -1.94
CA LEU A 53 4.36 14.26 -3.38
C LEU A 53 5.26 15.44 -3.80
N ALA A 54 5.06 16.62 -3.20
CA ALA A 54 5.91 17.78 -3.44
C ALA A 54 7.34 17.57 -2.92
N ALA A 55 7.50 16.96 -1.74
CA ALA A 55 8.81 16.61 -1.18
C ALA A 55 9.56 15.59 -2.06
N LEU A 56 8.85 14.56 -2.54
CA LEU A 56 9.40 13.56 -3.47
C LEU A 56 9.87 14.21 -4.78
N LYS A 57 9.05 15.08 -5.40
CA LYS A 57 9.45 15.82 -6.61
C LYS A 57 10.61 16.78 -6.39
N LYS A 58 10.74 17.37 -5.19
CA LYS A 58 11.89 18.21 -4.85
C LYS A 58 13.18 17.39 -4.78
N LYS A 59 13.12 16.15 -4.27
CA LYS A 59 14.25 15.21 -4.20
C LYS A 59 14.63 14.67 -5.58
N ASP A 60 13.64 14.29 -6.40
CA ASP A 60 13.82 13.84 -7.77
C ASP A 60 12.88 14.60 -8.73
N PRO A 61 13.36 15.69 -9.37
CA PRO A 61 12.55 16.48 -10.31
C PRO A 61 12.08 15.71 -11.55
N ALA A 62 12.70 14.57 -11.88
CA ALA A 62 12.29 13.73 -13.01
C ALA A 62 11.16 12.76 -12.64
N LEU A 63 10.79 12.67 -11.36
CA LEU A 63 9.77 11.76 -10.87
C LEU A 63 8.37 12.18 -11.33
N SER A 64 7.72 11.31 -12.12
CA SER A 64 6.35 11.52 -12.59
C SER A 64 5.36 10.85 -11.65
N LEU A 65 4.61 11.67 -10.91
CA LEU A 65 3.59 11.25 -9.93
C LEU A 65 2.24 11.79 -10.36
N ILE A 66 1.23 10.92 -10.34
CA ILE A 66 -0.17 11.23 -10.69
C ILE A 66 -1.04 10.80 -9.52
N TYR A 67 -1.85 11.69 -8.99
CA TYR A 67 -2.90 11.34 -8.02
C TYR A 67 -4.24 11.17 -8.72
N GLN A 68 -4.99 10.14 -8.34
CA GLN A 68 -6.34 9.87 -8.80
C GLN A 68 -7.25 9.64 -7.60
N ASP A 69 -8.30 10.45 -7.50
CA ASP A 69 -9.35 10.29 -6.49
C ASP A 69 -10.33 9.19 -6.92
N ILE A 70 -9.87 7.94 -6.78
CA ILE A 70 -10.58 6.74 -7.19
C ILE A 70 -10.39 5.70 -6.10
N ALA A 71 -11.48 5.03 -5.72
CA ALA A 71 -11.43 3.96 -4.73
C ALA A 71 -10.55 2.79 -5.22
N PRO A 72 -9.86 2.07 -4.31
CA PRO A 72 -9.12 0.86 -4.65
C PRO A 72 -9.99 -0.14 -5.44
N SER A 73 -9.48 -0.65 -6.56
CA SER A 73 -10.14 -1.73 -7.29
C SER A 73 -10.01 -3.04 -6.52
N HIS A 74 -11.12 -3.78 -6.40
CA HIS A 74 -11.16 -5.05 -5.69
C HIS A 74 -10.71 -6.22 -6.60
N ASP A 75 -9.57 -6.16 -7.28
CA ASP A 75 -9.08 -7.36 -7.99
C ASP A 75 -8.40 -8.32 -6.98
N GLU A 76 -9.27 -9.11 -6.35
CA GLU A 76 -9.20 -9.68 -4.99
C GLU A 76 -8.29 -10.92 -4.78
N SER A 77 -7.83 -11.62 -5.82
CA SER A 77 -7.42 -13.04 -5.67
C SER A 77 -5.93 -13.35 -5.85
N LYS A 78 -5.08 -12.37 -6.17
CA LYS A 78 -3.70 -12.65 -6.63
C LYS A 78 -2.63 -12.56 -5.54
N TYR A 79 -2.91 -11.86 -4.45
CA TYR A 79 -1.87 -11.50 -3.49
C TYR A 79 -1.84 -12.33 -2.22
N LEU A 80 -3.01 -12.65 -1.66
CA LEU A 80 -3.12 -13.48 -0.47
C LEU A 80 -3.10 -14.98 -0.85
N PRO A 81 -2.46 -15.84 -0.04
CA PRO A 81 -2.34 -17.27 -0.34
C PRO A 81 -3.65 -18.05 -0.16
N ALA A 82 -4.62 -17.48 0.55
CA ALA A 82 -5.98 -18.00 0.71
C ALA A 82 -6.94 -16.85 1.03
N PRO A 83 -8.27 -17.04 0.83
CA PRO A 83 -9.27 -16.04 1.21
C PRO A 83 -9.19 -15.68 2.70
N VAL A 84 -9.55 -14.43 3.02
CA VAL A 84 -9.61 -13.95 4.39
C VAL A 84 -10.82 -14.55 5.11
N ALA A 85 -10.60 -15.13 6.29
CA ALA A 85 -11.64 -15.62 7.18
C ALA A 85 -12.01 -14.62 8.28
N GLY A 86 -11.10 -13.73 8.67
CA GLY A 86 -11.37 -12.70 9.67
C GLY A 86 -10.17 -11.83 10.01
N PHE A 87 -10.43 -10.69 10.63
CA PHE A 87 -9.42 -9.90 11.33
C PHE A 87 -9.52 -10.15 12.84
N VAL A 88 -8.40 -10.44 13.48
CA VAL A 88 -8.37 -10.73 14.92
C VAL A 88 -7.53 -9.70 15.65
N GLN A 89 -8.18 -8.96 16.55
CA GLN A 89 -7.51 -8.10 17.53
C GLN A 89 -7.24 -8.89 18.79
N SER A 90 -5.99 -8.85 19.27
CA SER A 90 -5.60 -9.56 20.49
C SER A 90 -4.55 -8.78 21.28
N ARG A 91 -4.39 -9.15 22.56
CA ARG A 91 -3.31 -8.61 23.41
C ARG A 91 -1.91 -8.91 22.88
N HIS A 92 -1.77 -9.88 21.98
CA HIS A 92 -0.51 -10.27 21.35
C HIS A 92 -0.37 -9.67 19.93
N GLY A 93 -1.09 -8.58 19.66
CA GLY A 93 -1.12 -7.90 18.38
C GLY A 93 -2.18 -8.44 17.41
N ASN A 94 -2.42 -7.63 16.39
CA ASN A 94 -3.43 -7.88 15.37
C ASN A 94 -2.90 -8.88 14.32
N TYR A 95 -3.79 -9.69 13.76
CA TYR A 95 -3.48 -10.55 12.63
C TYR A 95 -4.69 -10.80 11.75
N LEU A 96 -4.42 -11.10 10.48
CA LEU A 96 -5.40 -11.58 9.51
C LEU A 96 -5.45 -13.11 9.59
N LEU A 97 -6.63 -13.67 9.81
CA LEU A 97 -6.88 -15.10 9.75
C LEU A 97 -7.36 -15.47 8.35
N LEU A 98 -6.70 -16.43 7.72
CA LEU A 98 -7.10 -16.95 6.42
C LEU A 98 -7.93 -18.24 6.57
N THR A 99 -8.68 -18.61 5.53
CA THR A 99 -9.52 -19.82 5.51
C THR A 99 -8.73 -21.13 5.64
N ASN A 100 -7.45 -21.12 5.23
CA ASN A 100 -6.50 -22.21 5.44
C ASN A 100 -5.92 -22.26 6.88
N LYS A 101 -6.43 -21.41 7.80
CA LYS A 101 -6.00 -21.23 9.21
C LYS A 101 -4.65 -20.53 9.41
N GLU A 102 -4.04 -20.03 8.34
CA GLU A 102 -2.83 -19.23 8.43
C GLU A 102 -3.11 -17.87 9.08
N ARG A 103 -2.11 -17.34 9.78
CA ARG A 103 -2.18 -16.05 10.50
C ARG A 103 -1.14 -15.11 9.94
N LEU A 104 -1.58 -14.07 9.25
CA LEU A 104 -0.68 -13.06 8.69
C LEU A 104 -0.62 -11.83 9.61
N ARG A 105 0.60 -11.36 9.86
CA ARG A 105 0.90 -10.17 10.67
C ARG A 105 1.66 -9.16 9.82
N VAL A 106 1.76 -7.92 10.28
CA VAL A 106 2.70 -6.95 9.67
C VAL A 106 4.11 -7.54 9.69
N GLY A 107 4.82 -7.42 8.57
CA GLY A 107 6.12 -8.03 8.28
C GLY A 107 6.05 -9.46 7.75
N ALA A 108 4.85 -10.05 7.60
CA ALA A 108 4.73 -11.39 7.00
C ALA A 108 5.04 -11.33 5.50
N LEU A 109 5.91 -12.23 5.04
CA LEU A 109 6.21 -12.45 3.63
C LEU A 109 5.26 -13.48 3.03
N LEU A 110 4.66 -13.13 1.89
CA LEU A 110 3.72 -13.96 1.15
C LEU A 110 4.46 -14.82 0.10
N PRO A 111 3.91 -15.98 -0.30
CA PRO A 111 4.58 -16.87 -1.26
C PRO A 111 4.92 -16.24 -2.62
N ASN A 112 4.19 -15.19 -3.02
CA ASN A 112 4.44 -14.44 -4.26
C ASN A 112 5.47 -13.32 -4.11
N GLY A 113 6.12 -13.19 -2.95
CA GLY A 113 7.09 -12.15 -2.64
C GLY A 113 6.49 -10.84 -2.11
N GLY A 114 5.18 -10.79 -1.83
CA GLY A 114 4.55 -9.66 -1.16
C GLY A 114 4.89 -9.60 0.33
N GLU A 115 4.78 -8.42 0.93
CA GLU A 115 4.94 -8.20 2.36
C GLU A 115 3.70 -7.50 2.92
N ILE A 116 3.19 -7.97 4.04
CA ILE A 116 2.13 -7.26 4.78
C ILE A 116 2.75 -6.06 5.49
N VAL A 117 2.43 -4.83 5.06
CA VAL A 117 2.99 -3.60 5.65
C VAL A 117 2.00 -2.86 6.56
N HIS A 118 0.70 -3.16 6.46
CA HIS A 118 -0.31 -2.61 7.35
C HIS A 118 -1.48 -3.57 7.53
N LEU A 119 -2.08 -3.54 8.73
CA LEU A 119 -3.26 -4.31 9.09
C LEU A 119 -4.16 -3.49 10.03
N SER A 120 -5.42 -3.32 9.62
CA SER A 120 -6.50 -2.80 10.45
C SER A 120 -7.74 -3.69 10.32
N ALA A 121 -8.83 -3.31 10.97
CA ALA A 121 -10.10 -4.01 10.82
C ALA A 121 -10.70 -3.86 9.41
N ASP A 122 -10.36 -2.77 8.72
CA ASP A 122 -10.98 -2.36 7.46
C ASP A 122 -10.08 -2.62 6.25
N VAL A 123 -8.77 -2.80 6.44
CA VAL A 123 -7.82 -2.93 5.34
C VAL A 123 -6.59 -3.74 5.72
N VAL A 124 -6.09 -4.53 4.77
CA VAL A 124 -4.71 -5.04 4.77
C VAL A 124 -3.95 -4.38 3.62
N THR A 125 -2.75 -3.90 3.90
CA THR A 125 -1.88 -3.34 2.87
C THR A 125 -0.72 -4.27 2.59
N ILE A 126 -0.50 -4.54 1.31
CA ILE A 126 0.55 -5.41 0.80
C ILE A 126 1.51 -4.56 -0.04
N LYS A 127 2.80 -4.61 0.30
CA LYS A 127 3.87 -4.15 -0.58
C LYS A 127 4.28 -5.30 -1.49
N HIS A 128 4.33 -5.07 -2.79
CA HIS A 128 4.84 -6.05 -3.76
C HIS A 128 5.70 -5.33 -4.79
N TYR A 129 7.02 -5.53 -4.73
CA TYR A 129 7.99 -4.77 -5.51
C TYR A 129 7.79 -3.24 -5.35
N ASP A 130 7.59 -2.51 -6.44
CA ASP A 130 7.32 -1.07 -6.51
C ASP A 130 5.82 -0.73 -6.43
N THR A 131 4.98 -1.67 -5.98
CA THR A 131 3.53 -1.50 -5.83
C THR A 131 3.12 -1.56 -4.35
N LEU A 132 2.16 -0.70 -3.97
CA LEU A 132 1.47 -0.74 -2.67
C LEU A 132 -0.02 -0.95 -2.91
N ILE A 133 -0.58 -1.96 -2.27
CA ILE A 133 -1.93 -2.45 -2.53
C ILE A 133 -2.70 -2.49 -1.22
N ASN A 134 -3.73 -1.66 -1.11
CA ASN A 134 -4.72 -1.71 -0.04
C ASN A 134 -5.85 -2.64 -0.46
N TYR A 135 -6.08 -3.67 0.35
CA TYR A 135 -7.18 -4.60 0.23
C TYR A 135 -8.20 -4.32 1.33
N PRO A 136 -9.34 -3.71 1.00
CA PRO A 136 -10.43 -3.54 1.95
C PRO A 136 -10.90 -4.90 2.47
N LEU A 137 -11.12 -4.99 3.78
CA LEU A 137 -11.67 -6.16 4.44
C LEU A 137 -13.17 -5.96 4.61
N ASP A 138 -13.97 -6.64 3.78
CA ASP A 138 -15.43 -6.66 3.94
C ASP A 138 -15.85 -7.97 4.62
N PHE A 139 -16.19 -7.88 5.90
CA PHE A 139 -16.73 -8.98 6.70
C PHE A 139 -18.26 -8.80 6.84
N LYS A 140 -18.98 -8.81 5.72
CA LYS A 140 -20.45 -8.84 5.71
C LYS A 140 -20.99 -10.26 5.72
#